data_AF-A0A9X8YM29-F1
#
_entry.id   AF-A0A9X8YM29-F1
#
_cell.length_a   1.000
_cell.length_b   1.000
_cell.length_c   1.000
_cell.angle_alpha   90.00
_cell.angle_beta   90.00
_cell.angle_gamma   90.00
#
_symmetry.space_group_name_H-M   'P 1'
#
loop_
_entity.id
_entity.type
_entity.pdbx_description
1 polymer ?
#
loop_
_entity_poly.entity_id
_entity_poly.type
_entity_poly.pdbx_seq_one_letter_code
_entity_poly.pdbx_strand_id
1 'polypeptide(L)' 'PEEYRDIATKCVEDFREKNRDRCLVVLSRHDEVLDNRRSAELLHHYYELVWDEQQTHKFKNISPHLQRLKAFKALG' A
#
# COMPACT_ATOMS: atom_id res chain seq x y z
N PRO A 1 18.15 19.78 14.53
CA PRO A 1 17.40 19.66 15.80
C PRO A 1 17.57 18.24 16.35
N GLU A 2 17.81 18.10 17.65
CA GLU A 2 18.10 16.82 18.31
C GLU A 2 17.01 15.76 18.04
N GLU A 3 15.78 16.21 17.87
CA GLU A 3 14.59 15.43 17.53
C GLU A 3 14.72 14.60 16.22
N TYR A 4 15.46 15.08 15.22
CA TYR A 4 15.67 14.33 13.97
C TYR A 4 16.68 13.18 14.13
N ARG A 5 17.61 13.27 15.09
CA ARG A 5 18.58 12.18 15.35
C ARG A 5 17.90 10.96 15.96
N ASP A 6 16.84 11.17 16.74
CA ASP A 6 16.09 10.11 17.42
C ASP A 6 15.07 9.41 16.50
N ILE A 7 14.72 10.02 15.35
CA ILE A 7 13.92 9.38 14.30
C ILE A 7 14.76 8.37 13.53
N ALA A 8 16.01 8.73 13.20
CA ALA A 8 16.90 7.87 12.42
C ALA A 8 17.22 6.55 13.12
N THR A 9 17.36 6.54 14.44
CA THR A 9 17.60 5.32 15.25
C THR A 9 16.36 4.43 15.40
N LYS A 10 15.16 4.96 15.13
CA LYS A 10 13.88 4.22 15.16
C LYS A 10 13.42 3.77 13.77
N CYS A 11 14.03 4.30 12.71
CA CYS A 11 13.72 3.89 11.35
C CYS A 11 14.25 2.48 11.07
N VAL A 12 13.36 1.61 10.62
CA VAL A 12 13.75 0.29 10.11
C VAL A 12 14.31 0.46 8.70
N GLU A 13 15.61 0.23 8.55
CA GLU A 13 16.26 0.16 7.23
C GLU A 13 15.66 -0.97 6.39
N ASP A 14 15.55 -0.73 5.07
CA ASP A 14 15.01 -1.67 4.08
C ASP A 14 13.63 -2.25 4.44
N PHE A 15 12.80 -1.44 5.11
CA PHE A 15 11.49 -1.88 5.60
C PHE A 15 10.64 -2.57 4.52
N ARG A 16 10.63 -2.05 3.29
CA ARG A 16 9.85 -2.63 2.19
C ARG A 16 10.35 -4.01 1.78
N GLU A 17 11.67 -4.19 1.76
CA GLU A 17 12.30 -5.48 1.47
C GLU A 17 11.98 -6.49 2.56
N LYS A 18 12.11 -6.08 3.83
CA LYS A 18 11.80 -6.92 5.01
C LYS A 18 10.32 -7.32 5.10
N ASN A 19 9.44 -6.58 4.43
CA ASN A 19 7.99 -6.84 4.36
C ASN A 19 7.54 -7.25 2.96
N ARG A 20 8.47 -7.66 2.09
CA ARG A 20 8.16 -8.21 0.78
C ARG A 20 7.11 -9.31 0.92
N ASP A 21 6.10 -9.29 0.06
CA ASP A 21 4.96 -10.21 0.05
C ASP A 21 4.08 -10.21 1.33
N ARG A 22 4.37 -9.35 2.31
CA ARG A 22 3.61 -9.19 3.57
C ARG A 22 2.73 -7.96 3.57
N CYS A 23 2.50 -7.35 2.42
CA CYS A 23 1.54 -6.26 2.23
C CYS A 23 0.72 -6.48 0.96
N LEU A 24 -0.54 -6.04 1.00
CA LEU A 24 -1.43 -5.93 -0.14
C LEU A 24 -1.74 -4.45 -0.37
N VAL A 25 -1.56 -3.98 -1.60
CA VAL A 25 -1.80 -2.60 -2.00
C VAL A 25 -3.02 -2.56 -2.92
N VAL A 26 -4.02 -1.76 -2.57
CA VAL A 26 -5.19 -1.51 -3.40
C VAL A 26 -5.16 -0.05 -3.84
N LEU A 27 -5.19 0.20 -5.15
CA LEU A 27 -5.14 1.54 -5.73
C LEU A 27 -6.34 1.76 -6.63
N SER A 28 -6.90 2.97 -6.61
CA SER A 28 -7.92 3.36 -7.58
C SER A 28 -7.27 3.68 -8.92
N ARG A 29 -7.82 3.12 -10.01
CA ARG A 29 -7.43 3.42 -11.39
C ARG A 29 -7.84 4.82 -11.83
N HIS A 30 -8.84 5.39 -11.18
CA HIS A 30 -9.51 6.64 -11.52
C HIS A 30 -9.43 7.66 -10.38
N ASP A 31 -8.35 7.65 -9.61
CA ASP A 31 -8.11 8.65 -8.57
C ASP A 31 -7.80 10.01 -9.23
N GLU A 32 -8.69 10.96 -8.97
CA GLU A 32 -8.68 12.31 -9.52
C GLU A 32 -7.81 13.29 -8.70
N VAL A 33 -7.33 12.87 -7.53
CA VAL A 33 -6.53 13.69 -6.60
C VAL A 33 -5.08 13.26 -6.58
N LEU A 34 -4.80 11.96 -6.62
CA LEU A 34 -3.47 11.37 -6.55
C LEU A 34 -3.13 10.58 -7.80
N ASP A 35 -1.90 10.74 -8.30
CA ASP A 35 -1.38 9.86 -9.34
C ASP A 35 -0.92 8.52 -8.75
N ASN A 36 -1.87 7.59 -8.68
CA ASN A 36 -1.62 6.25 -8.16
C ASN A 36 -0.64 5.44 -9.01
N ARG A 37 -0.33 5.83 -10.25
CA ARG A 37 0.66 5.12 -11.08
C ARG A 37 2.04 5.20 -10.46
N ARG A 38 2.40 6.34 -9.86
CA ARG A 38 3.67 6.53 -9.15
C ARG A 38 3.81 5.57 -7.97
N SER A 39 2.75 5.40 -7.19
CA SER A 39 2.71 4.44 -6.09
C SER A 39 2.84 3.01 -6.62
N ALA A 40 2.17 2.69 -7.73
CA ALA A 40 2.26 1.38 -8.35
C ALA A 40 3.67 1.07 -8.84
N GLU A 41 4.29 1.98 -9.60
CA GLU A 41 5.66 1.86 -10.10
C GLU A 41 6.66 1.61 -8.96
N LEU A 42 6.50 2.28 -7.81
CA LEU A 42 7.39 2.06 -6.67
C LEU A 42 7.11 0.75 -5.93
N LEU A 43 5.84 0.41 -5.71
CA LEU A 43 5.45 -0.63 -4.74
C LEU A 43 5.26 -2.02 -5.36
N HIS A 44 4.96 -2.11 -6.66
CA HIS A 44 4.71 -3.41 -7.33
C HIS A 44 5.91 -4.34 -7.30
N HIS A 45 7.13 -3.80 -7.12
CA HIS A 45 8.33 -4.60 -6.95
C HIS A 45 8.38 -5.35 -5.62
N TYR A 46 7.62 -4.93 -4.60
CA TYR A 46 7.72 -5.46 -3.23
C TYR A 46 6.43 -6.15 -2.76
N TYR A 47 5.28 -5.66 -3.22
CA TYR A 47 3.98 -6.02 -2.67
C TYR A 47 3.00 -6.42 -3.78
N GLU A 48 2.03 -7.25 -3.42
CA GLU A 48 0.90 -7.53 -4.30
C GLU A 48 0.09 -6.24 -4.52
N LEU A 49 -0.22 -5.94 -5.78
CA LEU A 49 -0.93 -4.74 -6.18
C LEU A 49 -2.24 -5.08 -6.90
N VAL A 50 -3.32 -4.43 -6.49
CA VAL A 50 -4.66 -4.59 -7.05
C VAL A 50 -5.19 -3.22 -7.47
N TRP A 51 -5.71 -3.14 -8.70
CA TRP A 51 -6.43 -1.98 -9.18
C TRP A 51 -7.93 -2.10 -8.89
N ASP A 52 -8.51 -1.04 -8.37
CA ASP A 52 -9.95 -0.81 -8.33
C ASP A 52 -10.34 0.04 -9.54
N GLU A 53 -11.20 -0.51 -10.40
CA GLU A 53 -11.67 0.10 -11.63
C GLU A 53 -12.95 0.95 -11.44
N GLN A 54 -13.53 1.00 -10.23
CA GLN A 54 -14.82 1.64 -9.96
C GLN A 54 -14.72 2.80 -8.97
N GLN A 55 -14.01 2.62 -7.86
CA GLN A 55 -13.87 3.63 -6.82
C GLN A 55 -12.86 4.69 -7.26
N THR A 56 -13.13 5.95 -6.93
CA THR A 56 -12.24 7.10 -7.19
C THR A 56 -11.47 7.47 -5.91
N HIS A 57 -10.96 8.70 -5.78
CA HIS A 57 -10.28 9.14 -4.56
C HIS A 57 -11.15 8.95 -3.31
N LYS A 58 -10.55 8.41 -2.23
CA LYS A 58 -11.23 7.97 -1.00
C LYS A 58 -12.37 6.98 -1.29
N PHE A 59 -12.05 5.69 -1.18
CA PHE A 59 -12.98 4.62 -1.51
C PHE A 59 -14.29 4.79 -0.74
N LYS A 60 -15.38 5.09 -1.46
CA LYS A 60 -16.73 5.19 -0.89
C LYS A 60 -17.24 3.80 -0.49
N ASN A 61 -16.84 2.79 -1.25
CA ASN A 61 -17.15 1.40 -0.96
C ASN A 61 -15.90 0.52 -1.12
N ILE A 62 -15.35 0.05 0.01
CA ILE A 62 -14.23 -0.92 0.03
C ILE A 62 -14.72 -2.38 0.02
N SER A 63 -16.03 -2.62 0.15
CA SER A 63 -16.62 -3.97 0.27
C SER A 63 -16.17 -4.96 -0.82
N PRO A 64 -16.04 -4.58 -2.10
CA PRO A 64 -15.56 -5.49 -3.14
C PRO A 64 -14.19 -6.11 -2.84
N HIS A 65 -13.32 -5.42 -2.09
CA HIS A 65 -11.98 -5.88 -1.76
C HIS A 65 -11.91 -6.71 -0.47
N LEU A 66 -12.98 -6.75 0.33
CA LEU A 66 -12.94 -7.37 1.67
C LEU A 66 -12.62 -8.85 1.63
N GLN A 67 -13.11 -9.60 0.63
CA GLN A 67 -12.78 -11.02 0.51
C GLN A 67 -11.30 -11.24 0.24
N ARG A 68 -10.69 -10.40 -0.61
CA ARG A 68 -9.25 -10.47 -0.89
C ARG A 68 -8.43 -10.07 0.32
N LEU A 69 -8.81 -9.01 1.02
CA LEU A 69 -8.18 -8.59 2.28
C LEU A 69 -8.25 -9.68 3.35
N LYS A 70 -9.39 -10.37 3.45
CA LYS A 70 -9.58 -11.51 4.36
C LYS A 70 -8.68 -12.69 3.99
N ALA A 71 -8.60 -13.04 2.70
CA ALA A 71 -7.73 -14.10 2.22
C ALA A 71 -6.25 -13.76 2.48
N PHE A 72 -5.83 -12.53 2.17
CA PHE A 72 -4.49 -12.03 2.44
C PHE A 72 -4.14 -12.12 3.93
N LYS A 73 -5.05 -11.71 4.82
CA LYS A 73 -4.85 -11.85 6.27
C LYS A 73 -4.74 -13.31 6.73
N ALA A 74 -5.37 -14.25 6.04
CA ALA A 74 -5.31 -15.67 6.40
C ALA A 74 -4.01 -16.36 5.96
N LEU A 75 -3.22 -15.75 5.07
CA LEU A 75 -1.93 -16.26 4.61
C LEU A 75 -0.79 -15.97 5.60
N GLY A 76 -1.03 -15.16 6.64
CA GLY A 76 -0.04 -14.73 7.64
C GLY A 76 -0.54 -14.76 9.07
#